data_AF-A0A6P0TUD9-F1
#
_entry.id   AF-A0A6P0TUD9-F1
#
_cell.length_a   1.000
_cell.length_b   1.000
_cell.length_c   1.000
_cell.angle_alpha   90.00
_cell.angle_beta   90.00
_cell.angle_gamma   90.00
#
_symmetry.space_group_name_H-M   'P 1'
#
loop_
_entity.id
_entity.type
_entity.pdbx_description
1 polymer ?
#
loop_
_entity_poly.entity_id
_entity_poly.type
_entity_poly.pdbx_seq_one_letter_code
_entity_poly.pdbx_strand_id
1 'polypeptide(L)' 'MREQSWNAETQLVYDKKRWFALFPKEFKPETSSSQSIIALDPGVRSFLTGFDGEKFIDIGQG' A
#
# COMPACT_ATOMS: atom_id res chain seq x y z
N MET A 1 -10.80 16.46 -7.03
CA MET A 1 -9.71 15.56 -6.58
C MET A 1 -8.73 16.43 -5.81
N ARG A 2 -8.45 16.16 -4.53
CA ARG A 2 -7.45 16.95 -3.79
C ARG A 2 -6.09 16.37 -4.12
N GLU A 3 -5.21 17.17 -4.72
CA GLU A 3 -3.79 16.83 -4.79
C GLU A 3 -3.25 16.78 -3.36
N GLN A 4 -2.84 15.59 -2.92
CA GLN A 4 -2.10 15.44 -1.67
C GLN A 4 -0.61 15.49 -2.02
N SER A 5 0.05 16.57 -1.63
CA SER A 5 1.51 16.59 -1.58
C SER A 5 1.96 15.62 -0.49
N TRP A 6 2.95 14.78 -0.78
CA TRP A 6 3.55 13.85 0.17
C TRP A 6 4.62 14.53 1.03
N ASN A 7 4.30 15.69 1.59
CA ASN A 7 5.11 16.29 2.64
C ASN A 7 4.80 15.55 3.96
N ALA A 8 5.85 15.06 4.64
CA ALA A 8 5.77 14.26 5.87
C ALA A 8 5.35 15.10 7.10
N GLU A 9 4.42 16.03 6.92
CA GLU A 9 3.94 16.95 7.93
C GLU A 9 2.79 16.33 8.73
N THR A 10 2.65 16.76 9.98
CA THR A 10 1.47 16.42 10.77
C THR A 10 0.25 17.12 10.18
N GLN A 11 -0.84 16.38 9.96
CA GLN A 11 -2.06 16.91 9.36
C GLN A 11 -3.26 16.70 10.27
N LEU A 12 -4.13 17.71 10.34
CA LEU A 12 -5.45 17.61 10.97
C LEU A 12 -6.50 17.57 9.86
N VAL A 13 -7.19 16.44 9.73
CA VAL A 13 -8.13 16.18 8.63
C VAL A 13 -9.53 15.95 9.18
N TYR A 14 -10.53 16.56 8.55
CA TYR A 14 -11.94 16.27 8.79
C TYR A 14 -12.47 15.36 7.68
N ASP A 15 -12.79 14.12 8.03
CA ASP A 15 -13.36 13.14 7.11
C ASP A 15 -14.48 12.34 7.80
N LYS A 16 -15.50 11.93 7.03
CA LYS A 16 -16.65 11.15 7.53
C LYS A 16 -17.23 11.69 8.84
N LYS A 17 -17.39 13.02 8.93
CA LYS A 17 -17.92 13.77 10.07
C LYS A 17 -17.08 13.68 11.36
N ARG A 18 -15.79 13.32 11.26
CA ARG A 18 -14.87 13.15 12.40
C ARG A 18 -13.53 13.82 12.13
N TRP A 19 -12.87 14.24 13.21
CA TRP A 19 -11.52 14.79 13.17
C TRP A 19 -10.48 13.69 13.35
N PHE A 20 -9.42 13.73 12.54
CA PHE A 20 -8.27 12.83 12.62
C PHE A 20 -7.00 13.67 12.67
N ALA A 21 -6.10 13.32 13.60
CA ALA A 21 -4.73 13.82 13.62
C ALA A 21 -3.81 12.74 13.04
N LEU A 22 -3.16 13.05 11.92
CA LEU A 22 -2.24 12.16 11.22
C LEU A 22 -0.82 12.60 11.53
N PHE A 23 -0.02 11.70 12.09
CA PHE A 23 1.39 11.91 12.39
C PHE A 23 2.21 10.94 11.53
N PRO A 24 2.75 11.38 10.38
CA PRO A 24 3.61 10.54 9.56
C PRO A 24 4.83 10.09 10.36
N LYS A 25 5.10 8.79 10.35
CA LYS A 25 6.35 8.24 10.90
C LYS A 25 7.25 7.94 9.71
N GLU A 26 8.48 8.44 9.77
CA GLU A 26 9.49 8.06 8.79
C GLU A 26 9.64 6.53 8.79
N PHE A 27 9.39 5.93 7.64
CA PHE A 27 9.58 4.51 7.41
C PHE A 27 10.83 4.35 6.56
N LYS A 28 11.86 3.74 7.14
CA LYS A 28 13.05 3.36 6.39
C LYS A 28 12.75 2.03 5.71
N PRO A 29 12.66 1.97 4.37
CA PRO A 29 12.40 0.73 3.69
C PRO A 29 13.58 -0.22 3.92
N GLU A 30 13.30 -1.40 4.44
CA GLU A 30 14.26 -2.49 4.46
C GLU A 30 14.17 -3.22 3.12
N THR A 31 15.30 -3.38 2.45
CA THR A 31 15.38 -4.23 1.27
C THR A 31 15.28 -5.68 1.70
N SER A 32 14.21 -6.35 1.31
CA SER A 32 14.12 -7.80 1.44
C SER A 32 15.13 -8.47 0.49
N SER A 33 15.82 -9.50 0.96
CA SER A 33 16.62 -10.40 0.12
C SER A 33 15.78 -11.48 -0.58
N SER A 34 14.45 -11.49 -0.37
CA SER A 34 13.55 -12.45 -1.02
C SER A 34 13.44 -12.19 -2.52
N GLN A 35 13.69 -13.21 -3.34
CA GLN A 35 13.48 -13.19 -4.80
C GLN A 35 12.01 -13.38 -5.19
N SER A 36 11.07 -12.88 -4.38
CA SER A 36 9.65 -12.98 -4.68
C SER A 36 9.20 -11.83 -5.57
N ILE A 37 8.43 -12.15 -6.61
CA ILE A 37 7.90 -11.18 -7.56
C ILE A 37 6.38 -11.09 -7.36
N ILE A 38 5.87 -9.87 -7.23
CA ILE A 38 4.43 -9.60 -7.18
C ILE A 38 4.07 -8.80 -8.44
N ALA A 39 3.21 -9.36 -9.27
CA ALA A 39 2.67 -8.64 -10.42
C ALA A 39 1.46 -7.81 -9.98
N LEU A 40 1.49 -6.50 -10.22
CA LEU A 40 0.37 -5.59 -9.99
C LEU A 40 -0.26 -5.25 -11.35
N ASP A 41 -1.37 -5.90 -11.69
CA ASP A 41 -2.20 -5.54 -12.85
C ASP A 41 -3.43 -4.72 -12.39
N PRO A 42 -3.48 -3.40 -12.65
CA PRO A 42 -4.58 -2.54 -12.21
C PRO A 42 -5.88 -2.67 -13.04
N GLY A 43 -5.99 -3.63 -13.95
CA GLY A 43 -7.18 -3.82 -14.80
C GLY A 43 -8.37 -4.51 -14.12
N VAL A 44 -9.27 -3.76 -13.48
CA VAL A 44 -10.68 -4.09 -13.08
C VAL A 44 -10.92 -5.35 -12.21
N ARG A 45 -9.95 -6.24 -12.05
CA ARG A 45 -9.94 -7.38 -11.12
C ARG A 45 -8.48 -7.64 -10.74
N SER A 46 -7.96 -6.88 -9.78
CA SER A 46 -6.60 -7.10 -9.28
C SER A 46 -6.61 -8.32 -8.35
N PHE A 47 -6.28 -9.50 -8.89
CA PHE A 47 -5.80 -10.62 -8.10
C PHE A 47 -4.33 -10.34 -7.78
N LEU A 48 -4.01 -10.23 -6.49
CA LEU A 48 -2.62 -10.07 -6.07
C LEU A 48 -1.98 -11.45 -6.14
N THR A 49 -1.29 -11.74 -7.24
CA THR A 49 -0.54 -12.98 -7.44
C THR A 49 0.94 -12.72 -7.16
N GLY A 50 1.46 -13.34 -6.10
CA GLY A 50 2.88 -13.37 -5.77
C GLY A 50 3.48 -14.74 -6.08
N PHE A 51 4.77 -14.79 -6.42
CA PHE A 51 5.54 -16.03 -6.46
C PHE A 51 6.68 -15.92 -5.47
N ASP A 52 6.80 -16.86 -4.52
CA ASP A 52 7.82 -16.84 -3.47
C ASP A 52 9.09 -17.65 -3.78
N GLY A 53 9.13 -18.29 -4.95
CA GLY A 53 10.20 -19.21 -5.36
C GLY A 53 9.78 -20.68 -5.36
N GLU A 54 8.76 -21.05 -4.58
CA GLU A 54 8.26 -22.42 -4.47
C GLU A 54 6.79 -22.54 -4.85
N LYS A 55 5.98 -21.51 -4.57
CA LYS A 55 4.53 -21.51 -4.83
C LYS A 55 4.01 -20.16 -5.28
N PHE A 56 2.87 -20.23 -5.97
CA PHE A 56 2.05 -19.07 -6.28
C PHE A 56 1.14 -18.77 -5.09
N ILE A 57 1.08 -17.50 -4.70
CA ILE A 57 0.22 -16.95 -3.66
C ILE A 57 -0.81 -16.08 -4.37
N ASP A 58 -2.05 -16.55 -4.44
CA ASP A 58 -3.18 -15.77 -4.93
C ASP A 58 -3.97 -15.18 -3.76
N ILE A 59 -4.01 -13.85 -3.67
CA ILE A 59 -4.83 -13.11 -2.71
C ILE A 59 -5.92 -12.40 -3.51
N GLY A 60 -7.16 -12.90 -3.41
CA GLY A 60 -8.31 -12.34 -4.14
C GLY A 60 -9.37 -13.35 -4.61
N GLN A 61 -9.49 -14.53 -3.98
CA GLN A 61 -10.59 -15.46 -4.25
C GLN A 61 -11.88 -14.92 -3.61
N GLY A 62 -12.59 -14.06 -4.33
CA GLY A 62 -13.90 -13.49 -3.98
C GLY A 62 -14.76 -13.26 -5.22
#